data_AF-A0A177K6N8-F1
#
_entry.id   AF-A0A177K6N8-F1
#
_cell.length_a   1.000
_cell.length_b   1.000
_cell.length_c   1.000
_cell.angle_alpha   90.00
_cell.angle_beta   90.00
_cell.angle_gamma   90.00
#
_symmetry.space_group_name_H-M   'P 1'
#
loop_
_entity.id
_entity.type
_entity.pdbx_description
1 polymer ?
#
loop_
_entity_poly.entity_id
_entity_poly.type
_entity_poly.pdbx_seq_one_letter_code
_entity_poly.pdbx_strand_id
1 'polypeptide(L)'
;MAEHSETHVESAELRRTPRFAAFFAVGAALGILVALILTFAFGDGAISESTGARYSQSQVFGFLLLWCVPAGIAVGAVVALVFDRVLGKKHRTVRIERERVEGSED
;
A
#
# COMPACT_ATOMS: atom_id res chain seq x y z
N MET A 1 -29.31 15.89 48.88
CA MET A 1 -27.95 15.32 48.77
C MET A 1 -27.64 15.29 47.29
N ALA A 2 -26.76 16.17 46.80
CA ALA A 2 -26.48 16.32 45.37
C ALA A 2 -25.14 15.63 45.07
N GLU A 3 -25.17 14.65 44.19
CA GLU A 3 -24.02 13.84 43.79
C GLU A 3 -23.20 14.62 42.76
N HIS A 4 -21.92 14.86 43.06
CA HIS A 4 -20.96 15.44 42.13
C HIS A 4 -20.38 14.31 41.27
N SER A 5 -20.70 14.30 39.97
CA SER A 5 -20.11 13.35 39.01
C SER A 5 -19.10 14.11 38.15
N GLU A 6 -17.80 13.87 38.36
CA GLU A 6 -16.73 14.39 37.49
C GLU A 6 -16.51 13.42 36.32
N THR A 7 -16.85 13.86 35.11
CA THR A 7 -16.70 13.06 33.88
C THR A 7 -15.27 13.16 33.34
N HIS A 8 -14.45 12.12 33.53
CA HIS A 8 -13.15 12.02 32.88
C HIS A 8 -13.25 11.28 31.54
N VAL A 9 -13.11 12.01 30.43
CA VAL A 9 -13.19 11.47 29.06
C VAL A 9 -11.79 11.10 28.57
N GLU A 10 -11.47 9.79 28.55
CA GLU A 10 -10.23 9.30 27.95
C GLU A 10 -10.49 8.76 26.53
N SER A 11 -9.96 9.45 25.53
CA SER A 11 -10.12 9.14 24.10
C SER A 11 -8.97 8.27 23.59
N ALA A 12 -9.21 6.98 23.37
CA ALA A 12 -8.25 6.08 22.74
C ALA A 12 -8.44 6.04 21.20
N GLU A 13 -7.47 6.56 20.45
CA GLU A 13 -7.44 6.48 18.99
C GLU A 13 -7.01 5.08 18.53
N LEU A 14 -7.93 4.32 17.95
CA LEU A 14 -7.58 3.11 17.20
C LEU A 14 -7.05 3.52 15.83
N ARG A 15 -5.72 3.72 15.75
CA ARG A 15 -4.98 3.96 14.51
C ARG A 15 -5.23 2.82 13.50
N ARG A 16 -6.17 3.02 12.58
CA ARG A 16 -6.33 2.15 11.40
C ARG A 16 -5.14 2.36 10.49
N THR A 17 -4.30 1.34 10.31
CA THR A 17 -3.22 1.38 9.33
C THR A 17 -3.82 1.61 7.94
N PRO A 18 -3.43 2.70 7.24
CA PRO A 18 -3.92 2.96 5.90
C PRO A 18 -3.49 1.82 4.96
N ARG A 19 -4.41 1.35 4.11
CA ARG A 19 -4.26 0.11 3.31
C ARG A 19 -3.34 0.28 2.09
N PHE A 20 -2.24 1.02 2.23
CA PHE A 20 -1.26 1.27 1.17
C PHE A 20 -0.64 -0.02 0.62
N ALA A 21 -0.56 -1.07 1.44
CA ALA A 21 -0.06 -2.39 1.06
C ALA A 21 -0.79 -2.99 -0.17
N ALA A 22 -2.10 -2.76 -0.31
CA ALA A 22 -2.86 -3.27 -1.46
C ALA A 22 -2.42 -2.60 -2.77
N PHE A 23 -2.18 -1.29 -2.76
CA PHE A 23 -1.73 -0.56 -3.94
C PHE A 23 -0.30 -0.93 -4.33
N PHE A 24 0.58 -1.15 -3.37
CA PHE A 24 1.94 -1.64 -3.64
C PHE A 24 1.91 -3.04 -4.25
N ALA A 25 1.06 -3.94 -3.72
CA ALA A 25 0.92 -5.30 -4.25
C ALA A 25 0.39 -5.31 -5.69
N VAL A 26 -0.64 -4.53 -5.98
CA VAL A 26 -1.18 -4.38 -7.34
C VAL A 26 -0.14 -3.77 -8.27
N GLY A 27 0.57 -2.72 -7.84
CA GLY A 27 1.64 -2.10 -8.61
C GLY A 27 2.79 -3.08 -8.93
N ALA A 28 3.23 -3.85 -7.94
CA ALA A 28 4.23 -4.90 -8.12
C ALA A 28 3.77 -5.96 -9.11
N ALA A 29 2.53 -6.45 -8.97
CA ALA A 29 1.94 -7.45 -9.87
C ALA A 29 1.88 -6.93 -11.31
N LEU A 30 1.49 -5.66 -11.50
CA LEU A 30 1.49 -5.02 -12.81
C LEU A 30 2.91 -4.89 -13.39
N GLY A 31 3.90 -4.55 -12.56
CA GLY A 31 5.31 -4.52 -12.96
C GLY A 31 5.83 -5.89 -13.40
N ILE A 32 5.47 -6.96 -12.67
CA ILE A 32 5.78 -8.35 -13.06
C ILE A 32 5.14 -8.68 -14.41
N LEU A 33 3.86 -8.33 -14.59
CA LEU A 33 3.13 -8.57 -15.84
C LEU A 33 3.81 -7.87 -17.03
N VAL A 34 4.23 -6.61 -16.85
CA VAL A 34 4.99 -5.87 -17.87
C VAL A 34 6.32 -6.55 -18.17
N ALA A 35 7.07 -6.98 -17.14
CA ALA A 35 8.34 -7.70 -17.33
C ALA A 35 8.15 -9.02 -18.11
N LEU A 36 7.07 -9.76 -17.83
CA LEU A 36 6.70 -10.97 -18.57
C LEU A 36 6.40 -10.65 -20.04
N ILE A 37 5.56 -9.65 -20.30
CA ILE A 37 5.23 -9.22 -21.66
C ILE A 37 6.50 -8.84 -22.41
N LEU A 38 7.36 -8.01 -21.82
CA LEU A 38 8.62 -7.60 -22.45
C LEU A 38 9.55 -8.79 -22.73
N THR A 39 9.63 -9.75 -21.81
CA THR A 39 10.47 -10.94 -21.96
C THR A 39 10.00 -11.85 -23.09
N PHE A 40 8.69 -12.03 -23.27
CA PHE A 40 8.15 -12.93 -24.29
C PHE A 40 7.83 -12.24 -25.62
N ALA A 41 7.59 -10.93 -25.62
CA ALA A 41 7.33 -10.16 -26.84
C ALA A 41 8.62 -9.80 -27.60
N PHE A 42 9.76 -9.68 -26.90
CA PHE A 42 11.02 -9.23 -27.51
C PHE A 42 12.23 -10.16 -27.25
N GLY A 43 12.06 -11.20 -26.42
CA GLY A 43 13.18 -11.95 -25.82
C GLY A 43 13.43 -13.35 -26.38
N ASP A 44 13.48 -13.52 -27.69
CA ASP A 44 14.09 -14.72 -28.27
C ASP A 44 15.61 -14.59 -28.17
N GLY A 45 16.18 -15.07 -27.06
CA GLY A 45 17.63 -15.24 -26.87
C GLY A 45 18.46 -14.02 -27.31
N ALA A 46 18.21 -12.86 -26.68
CA ALA A 46 18.85 -11.60 -27.05
C ALA A 46 20.38 -11.73 -27.03
N ILE A 47 20.99 -11.63 -28.21
CA ILE A 47 22.43 -11.41 -28.35
C ILE A 47 22.63 -9.92 -28.11
N SER A 48 23.41 -9.55 -27.09
CA SER A 48 23.80 -8.16 -26.90
C SER A 48 24.69 -7.72 -28.07
N GLU A 49 24.18 -6.86 -28.95
CA GLU A 49 24.94 -6.30 -30.08
C GLU A 49 26.20 -5.54 -29.62
N SER A 50 26.21 -5.02 -28.39
CA SER A 50 27.32 -4.20 -27.87
C SER A 50 28.44 -5.01 -27.21
N THR A 51 28.18 -6.24 -26.75
CA THR A 51 29.15 -7.07 -26.01
C THR A 51 29.32 -8.49 -26.54
N GLY A 52 28.48 -8.92 -27.49
CA GLY A 52 28.47 -10.30 -28.00
C GLY A 52 28.00 -11.35 -26.99
N ALA A 53 27.59 -10.93 -25.79
CA ALA A 53 27.12 -11.82 -24.75
C ALA A 53 25.69 -12.31 -25.07
N ARG A 54 25.49 -13.63 -25.03
CA ARG A 54 24.18 -14.25 -25.15
C ARG A 54 23.55 -14.34 -23.76
N TYR A 55 22.47 -13.60 -23.55
CA TYR A 55 21.71 -13.70 -22.30
C TYR A 55 20.60 -14.74 -22.44
N SER A 56 20.44 -15.58 -21.42
CA SER A 56 19.28 -16.46 -21.36
C SER A 56 18.00 -15.66 -21.12
N GLN A 57 16.87 -16.19 -21.56
CA GLN A 57 15.58 -15.52 -21.36
C GLN A 57 15.25 -15.30 -19.88
N SER A 58 15.68 -16.23 -19.01
CA SER A 58 15.56 -16.09 -17.55
C SER A 58 16.40 -14.93 -16.97
N GLN A 59 17.57 -14.65 -17.54
CA GLN A 59 18.40 -13.51 -17.14
C GLN A 59 17.73 -12.19 -17.54
N VAL A 60 17.25 -12.09 -18.78
CA VAL A 60 16.52 -10.90 -19.26
C VAL A 60 15.29 -10.63 -18.40
N PHE A 61 14.52 -11.67 -18.08
CA PHE A 61 13.38 -11.56 -17.17
C PHE A 61 13.79 -11.04 -15.79
N GLY A 62 14.85 -11.60 -15.20
CA GLY A 62 15.37 -11.16 -13.91
C GLY A 62 15.78 -9.68 -13.90
N PHE A 63 16.45 -9.20 -14.94
CA PHE A 63 16.81 -7.79 -15.06
C PHE A 63 15.60 -6.88 -15.24
N LEU A 64 14.61 -7.31 -16.02
CA LEU A 64 13.37 -6.57 -16.20
C LEU A 64 12.59 -6.46 -14.89
N LEU A 65 12.53 -7.53 -14.09
CA LEU A 65 11.90 -7.49 -12.77
C LEU A 65 12.53 -6.46 -11.84
N LEU A 66 13.87 -6.33 -11.86
CA LEU A 66 14.61 -5.40 -11.00
C LEU A 66 14.17 -3.94 -11.20
N TRP A 67 13.75 -3.58 -12.41
CA TRP A 67 13.28 -2.24 -12.74
C TRP A 67 11.75 -2.12 -12.74
N CYS A 68 11.05 -3.09 -13.33
CA CYS A 68 9.60 -3.02 -13.51
C CYS A 68 8.84 -3.13 -12.18
N VAL A 69 9.32 -3.95 -11.22
CA VAL A 69 8.64 -4.13 -9.94
C VAL A 69 8.72 -2.87 -9.08
N PRO A 70 9.90 -2.27 -8.81
CA PRO A 70 9.96 -1.02 -8.05
C PRO A 70 9.23 0.13 -8.76
N ALA A 71 9.33 0.23 -10.09
CA ALA A 71 8.58 1.23 -10.85
C ALA A 71 7.07 1.04 -10.71
N GLY A 72 6.57 -0.20 -10.80
CA GLY A 72 5.17 -0.53 -10.58
C GLY A 72 4.70 -0.21 -9.17
N ILE A 73 5.50 -0.53 -8.15
CA ILE A 73 5.22 -0.16 -6.75
C ILE A 73 5.17 1.37 -6.60
N ALA A 74 6.12 2.11 -7.17
CA ALA A 74 6.16 3.56 -7.11
C ALA A 74 4.91 4.18 -7.75
N VAL A 75 4.49 3.69 -8.92
CA VAL A 75 3.23 4.13 -9.55
C VAL A 75 2.03 3.79 -8.67
N GLY A 76 1.96 2.57 -8.14
CA GLY A 76 0.92 2.16 -7.19
C GLY A 76 0.87 3.05 -5.95
N ALA A 77 2.04 3.44 -5.42
CA ALA A 77 2.16 4.35 -4.30
C ALA A 77 1.64 5.75 -4.61
N VAL A 78 2.02 6.31 -5.75
CA VAL A 78 1.50 7.61 -6.20
C VAL A 78 -0.02 7.56 -6.34
N VAL A 79 -0.56 6.52 -6.96
CA VAL A 79 -2.02 6.32 -7.06
C VAL A 79 -2.64 6.29 -5.66
N ALA A 80 -2.07 5.51 -4.74
CA ALA A 80 -2.58 5.42 -3.38
C ALA A 80 -2.57 6.76 -2.64
N LEU A 81 -1.51 7.56 -2.80
CA LEU A 81 -1.41 8.90 -2.24
C LEU A 81 -2.46 9.86 -2.83
N VAL A 82 -2.71 9.78 -4.14
CA VAL A 82 -3.75 10.58 -4.79
C VAL A 82 -5.13 10.19 -4.25
N PHE A 83 -5.41 8.89 -4.13
CA PHE A 83 -6.66 8.40 -3.54
C PHE A 83 -6.82 8.85 -2.10
N ASP A 84 -5.78 8.71 -1.27
CA ASP A 84 -5.80 9.17 0.12
C ASP A 84 -6.04 10.69 0.22
N ARG A 85 -5.44 11.48 -0.67
CA ARG A 85 -5.59 12.94 -0.69
C ARG A 85 -6.99 13.39 -1.16
N VAL A 86 -7.62 12.63 -2.05
CA VAL A 86 -8.97 12.93 -2.56
C VAL A 86 -10.06 12.41 -1.62
N LEU A 87 -9.93 11.17 -1.12
CA LEU A 87 -10.90 10.52 -0.23
C LEU A 87 -10.72 10.92 1.24
N GLY A 88 -9.51 11.25 1.67
CA GLY A 88 -9.21 11.71 3.04
C GLY A 88 -9.91 13.01 3.40
N LYS A 89 -10.23 13.87 2.41
CA LYS A 89 -11.13 15.02 2.60
C LYS A 89 -12.55 14.62 3.03
N LYS A 90 -12.95 13.36 2.86
CA LYS A 90 -14.31 12.86 3.14
C LYS A 90 -14.39 11.93 4.35
N HIS A 91 -13.32 11.73 5.13
CA HIS A 91 -13.39 10.90 6.33
C HIS A 91 -14.13 11.64 7.46
N ARG A 92 -15.45 11.49 7.37
CA ARG A 92 -16.51 11.89 8.29
C ARG A 92 -16.15 11.54 9.74
N THR A 93 -16.15 12.57 10.55
CA THR A 93 -16.07 12.61 12.02
C THR A 93 -16.92 11.51 12.65
N VAL A 94 -16.28 10.62 13.43
CA VAL A 94 -16.98 9.73 14.36
C VAL A 94 -16.67 10.21 15.77
N ARG A 95 -17.68 10.85 16.39
CA ARG A 95 -17.66 11.27 17.78
C ARG A 95 -17.90 10.03 18.64
N ILE A 96 -16.89 9.57 19.37
CA ILE A 96 -17.04 8.48 20.34
C ILE A 96 -17.30 9.11 21.70
N GLU A 97 -18.54 9.02 22.15
CA GLU A 97 -18.95 9.37 23.52
C GLU A 97 -18.93 8.06 24.32
N ARG A 98 -18.11 8.00 25.39
CA ARG A 98 -17.95 6.80 26.21
C ARG A 98 -18.36 7.15 27.64
N GLU A 99 -19.54 6.68 28.06
CA GLU A 99 -20.05 6.84 29.44
C GLU A 99 -19.60 5.64 30.27
N ARG A 100 -18.90 5.88 31.40
CA ARG A 100 -18.49 4.86 32.36
C ARG A 100 -19.40 4.97 33.58
N VAL A 101 -20.26 3.96 33.79
CA VAL A 101 -21.08 3.84 35.01
C VAL A 101 -20.26 3.07 36.04
N GLU A 102 -19.88 3.74 37.12
CA GLU A 102 -19.25 3.11 38.27
C GLU A 102 -20.36 2.57 39.17
N GLY A 103 -20.45 1.24 39.29
CA GLY A 103 -21.40 0.59 40.19
C GLY A 103 -20.93 0.79 41.63
N SER A 104 -21.71 1.52 42.42
CA SER A 104 -21.62 1.50 43.88
C SER A 104 -22.06 0.11 44.35
N GLU A 105 -21.12 -0.72 44.79
CA GLU A 105 -21.43 -1.90 45.59
C GLU A 105 -21.14 -1.57 47.07
N ASP A 106 -22.10 -1.96 47.90
CA ASP A 106 -22.37 -1.53 49.29
C ASP A 106 -21.28 -1.81 50.34
#